data_AF-A0A662FQ94-F1
#
_entry.id   AF-A0A662FQ94-F1
#
_cell.length_a   1.000
_cell.length_b   1.000
_cell.length_c   1.000
_cell.angle_alpha   90.00
_cell.angle_beta   90.00
_cell.angle_gamma   90.00
#
_symmetry.space_group_name_H-M   'P 1'
#
loop_
_entity.id
_entity.type
_entity.pdbx_description
1 polymer ?
#
loop_
_entity_poly.entity_id
_entity_poly.type
_entity_poly.pdbx_seq_one_letter_code
_entity_poly.pdbx_strand_id
1 'polypeptide(L)'
;HPSITPKYKTINIGEIEEMVEEWLSKGLATRTSEDLIEIDLPKIGYSKVLGRGELTRPVVIKALKFTENAKKKIESVGGKVVEVR
;
A
#
# COMPACT_ATOMS: atom_id res chain seq x y z
N HIS A 1 21.85 -17.74 18.00
CA HIS A 1 20.97 -18.05 16.86
C HIS A 1 20.56 -16.72 16.21
N PRO A 2 20.98 -16.42 14.97
CA PRO A 2 20.35 -15.36 14.22
C PRO A 2 19.04 -15.91 13.66
N SER A 3 17.91 -15.46 14.20
CA SER A 3 16.59 -15.75 13.64
C SER A 3 16.52 -15.13 12.24
N ILE A 4 16.44 -15.97 11.21
CA ILE A 4 16.18 -15.53 9.83
C ILE A 4 14.70 -15.14 9.78
N THR A 5 14.36 -13.96 10.32
CA THR A 5 13.06 -13.36 10.08
C THR A 5 13.02 -12.99 8.60
N PRO A 6 12.01 -13.43 7.82
CA PRO A 6 11.80 -12.90 6.49
C PRO A 6 11.71 -11.38 6.65
N LYS A 7 12.65 -10.63 6.05
CA LYS A 7 12.62 -9.17 6.04
C LYS A 7 11.45 -8.74 5.15
N TYR A 8 10.25 -8.80 5.70
CA TYR A 8 9.11 -8.15 5.07
C TYR A 8 9.42 -6.65 5.09
N LYS A 9 9.76 -6.10 3.92
CA LYS A 9 9.89 -4.65 3.78
C LYS A 9 8.50 -4.05 3.98
N THR A 10 8.35 -3.32 5.08
CA THR A 10 7.10 -2.71 5.50
C THR A 10 7.01 -1.27 4.99
N ILE A 11 5.80 -0.80 4.76
CA ILE A 11 5.50 0.60 4.48
C ILE A 11 4.29 1.05 5.28
N ASN A 12 4.25 2.31 5.70
CA ASN A 12 3.11 2.89 6.39
C ASN A 12 2.17 3.58 5.38
N ILE A 13 0.87 3.64 5.70
CA ILE A 13 -0.12 4.32 4.85
C ILE A 13 0.19 5.80 4.62
N GLY A 14 0.77 6.50 5.61
CA GLY A 14 1.19 7.89 5.43
C GLY A 14 2.32 8.04 4.42
N GLU A 15 3.25 7.08 4.39
CA GLU A 15 4.30 7.04 3.35
C GLU A 15 3.69 6.77 1.98
N ILE A 16 2.66 5.93 1.89
CA ILE A 16 1.95 5.67 0.62
C ILE A 16 1.29 6.96 0.10
N GLU A 17 0.64 7.74 0.96
CA GLU A 17 0.02 9.02 0.60
C GLU A 17 1.05 9.99 0.03
N GLU A 18 2.20 10.14 0.68
CA GLU A 18 3.29 11.01 0.23
C GLU A 18 3.94 10.53 -1.08
N MET A 19 4.09 9.21 -1.25
CA MET A 19 4.74 8.62 -2.42
C MET A 19 3.80 8.39 -3.61
N VAL A 20 2.48 8.50 -3.43
CA VAL A 20 1.49 8.15 -4.45
C VAL A 20 1.69 8.93 -5.75
N GLU A 21 1.95 10.23 -5.64
CA GLU A 21 2.16 11.11 -6.79
C GLU A 21 3.47 10.81 -7.50
N GLU A 22 4.49 10.47 -6.72
CA GLU A 22 5.79 10.05 -7.25
C GLU A 22 5.66 8.74 -8.04
N TRP A 23 4.94 7.76 -7.51
CA TRP A 23 4.72 6.48 -8.17
C TRP A 23 3.85 6.61 -9.42
N LEU A 24 2.84 7.48 -9.42
CA LEU A 24 2.09 7.81 -10.62
C LEU A 24 2.99 8.42 -11.70
N SER A 25 3.82 9.40 -11.31
CA SER A 25 4.74 10.08 -12.23
C SER A 25 5.81 9.14 -12.79
N LYS A 26 6.25 8.16 -12.00
CA LYS A 26 7.22 7.13 -12.39
C LYS A 26 6.58 5.93 -13.11
N GLY A 27 5.25 5.87 -13.24
CA GLY A 27 4.53 4.73 -13.83
C GLY A 27 4.54 3.45 -12.98
N LEU A 28 4.83 3.56 -11.67
CA LEU A 28 4.77 2.48 -10.69
C LEU A 28 3.37 2.30 -10.09
N ALA A 29 2.55 3.35 -10.17
CA ALA A 29 1.13 3.32 -9.88
C ALA A 29 0.34 3.70 -11.13
N THR A 30 -0.90 3.22 -11.22
CA THR A 30 -1.78 3.50 -12.37
C THR A 30 -3.14 3.96 -11.88
N ARG A 31 -3.78 4.86 -12.64
CA ARG A 31 -5.19 5.18 -12.39
C ARG A 31 -6.07 4.10 -13.01
N THR A 32 -6.99 3.57 -12.21
CA THR A 32 -8.00 2.61 -12.67
C THR A 32 -9.14 3.36 -13.38
N SER A 33 -10.02 2.59 -14.02
CA SER A 33 -11.25 3.11 -14.62
C SER A 33 -12.24 3.72 -13.61
N GLU A 34 -12.06 3.47 -12.31
CA GLU A 34 -12.89 4.00 -11.22
C GLU A 34 -12.30 5.27 -10.58
N ASP A 35 -11.32 5.93 -11.23
CA ASP A 35 -10.56 7.07 -10.68
C ASP A 35 -9.79 6.75 -9.38
N LEU A 36 -9.55 5.45 -9.12
CA LEU A 36 -8.74 4.98 -8.01
C LEU A 36 -7.28 4.87 -8.44
N ILE A 37 -6.35 5.05 -7.51
CA ILE A 37 -4.92 4.82 -7.78
C ILE A 37 -4.57 3.40 -7.36
N GLU A 38 -4.23 2.55 -8.32
CA GLU A 38 -3.74 1.20 -8.06
C GLU A 38 -2.22 1.15 -7.90
N ILE A 39 -1.78 0.54 -6.82
CA ILE A 39 -0.38 0.44 -6.40
C ILE A 39 -0.01 -1.01 -6.12
N ASP A 40 1.03 -1.50 -6.79
CA ASP A 40 1.57 -2.85 -6.63
C ASP A 40 2.85 -2.81 -5.77
N LEU A 41 2.67 -2.96 -4.46
CA LEU A 41 3.77 -2.86 -3.50
C LEU A 41 4.87 -3.91 -3.72
N PRO A 42 4.58 -5.19 -4.03
CA PRO A 42 5.60 -6.17 -4.36
C PRO A 42 6.51 -5.73 -5.51
N LYS A 43 5.97 -5.09 -6.56
CA LYS A 43 6.77 -4.55 -7.67
C LYS A 43 7.69 -3.41 -7.24
N ILE A 44 7.30 -2.67 -6.20
CA ILE A 44 8.08 -1.56 -5.63
C ILE A 44 9.03 -2.08 -4.51
N GLY A 45 8.97 -3.37 -4.19
CA GLY A 45 9.82 -4.04 -3.20
C GLY A 45 9.29 -4.00 -1.78
N TYR A 46 8.00 -3.69 -1.59
CA TYR A 46 7.30 -3.72 -0.31
C TYR A 46 6.35 -4.92 -0.23
N SER A 47 6.20 -5.46 0.97
CA SER A 47 5.43 -6.70 1.18
C SER A 47 4.36 -6.57 2.24
N LYS A 48 4.51 -5.63 3.19
CA LYS A 48 3.57 -5.46 4.30
C LYS A 48 3.20 -4.00 4.51
N VAL A 49 1.90 -3.73 4.65
CA VAL A 49 1.38 -2.38 4.93
C VAL A 49 0.99 -2.23 6.39
N LEU A 50 1.36 -1.10 6.98
CA LEU A 50 1.12 -0.72 8.36
C LEU A 50 0.25 0.55 8.42
N GLY A 51 -0.62 0.65 9.44
CA GLY A 51 -1.62 1.71 9.54
C GLY A 51 -1.17 3.04 10.18
N ARG A 52 0.13 3.33 10.21
CA ARG A 52 0.65 4.60 10.76
C ARG A 52 0.51 5.73 9.72
N GLY A 53 0.16 6.92 10.17
CA GLY A 53 -0.11 8.07 9.31
C GLY A 53 -1.57 8.15 8.89
N GLU A 54 -1.84 9.00 7.92
CA GLU A 54 -3.16 9.27 7.37
C GLU A 54 -3.13 9.03 5.85
N LEU A 55 -4.26 8.58 5.33
CA LEU A 55 -4.48 8.37 3.91
C LEU A 55 -5.75 9.15 3.61
N THR A 56 -5.72 10.06 2.65
CA THR A 56 -6.86 10.95 2.35
C THR A 56 -7.52 10.60 1.03
N ARG A 57 -6.80 9.82 0.20
CA ARG A 57 -7.20 9.49 -1.17
C ARG A 57 -7.71 8.05 -1.25
N PRO A 58 -8.73 7.79 -2.08
CA PRO A 58 -9.16 6.43 -2.35
C PRO A 58 -8.12 5.74 -3.25
N VAL A 59 -7.48 4.69 -2.72
CA VAL A 59 -6.42 3.93 -3.42
C VAL A 59 -6.66 2.43 -3.35
N VAL A 60 -6.20 1.72 -4.38
CA VAL A 60 -6.18 0.24 -4.41
C VAL A 60 -4.76 -0.21 -4.13
N ILE A 61 -4.53 -0.85 -2.97
CA ILE A 61 -3.20 -1.30 -2.58
C ILE A 61 -3.12 -2.81 -2.69
N LYS A 62 -2.17 -3.30 -3.49
CA LYS A 62 -1.78 -4.71 -3.61
C LYS A 62 -0.56 -5.00 -2.75
N ALA A 63 -0.68 -5.90 -1.78
CA ALA A 63 0.45 -6.32 -0.94
C ALA A 63 0.28 -7.75 -0.42
N LEU A 64 1.36 -8.36 0.08
CA LEU A 64 1.29 -9.71 0.67
C LEU A 64 0.57 -9.71 2.01
N LYS A 65 0.73 -8.64 2.81
CA LYS A 65 0.12 -8.52 4.14
C LYS A 65 -0.29 -7.09 4.44
N PHE A 66 -1.36 -6.96 5.21
CA PHE A 66 -1.82 -5.70 5.78
C PHE A 66 -2.08 -5.89 7.26
N THR A 67 -1.87 -4.84 8.06
CA THR A 67 -2.40 -4.84 9.42
C THR A 67 -3.87 -4.46 9.43
N GLU A 68 -4.61 -4.93 10.44
CA GLU A 68 -6.04 -4.61 10.60
C GLU A 68 -6.31 -3.10 10.58
N ASN A 69 -5.43 -2.31 11.22
CA ASN A 69 -5.55 -0.85 11.21
C ASN A 69 -5.30 -0.24 9.81
N ALA A 70 -4.38 -0.81 9.03
CA ALA A 70 -4.16 -0.36 7.65
C ALA A 70 -5.40 -0.63 6.80
N LYS A 71 -5.96 -1.84 6.87
CA LYS A 71 -7.17 -2.23 6.13
C LYS A 71 -8.32 -1.27 6.39
N LYS A 72 -8.64 -1.05 7.68
CA LYS A 72 -9.71 -0.14 8.11
C LYS A 72 -9.53 1.27 7.58
N LYS A 73 -8.31 1.83 7.63
CA LYS A 73 -8.05 3.18 7.13
C LYS A 73 -8.17 3.29 5.61
N ILE A 74 -7.68 2.28 4.88
CA ILE A 74 -7.80 2.22 3.41
C ILE A 74 -9.28 2.16 3.01
N GLU A 75 -10.05 1.27 3.64
CA GLU A 75 -11.49 1.12 3.38
C GLU A 75 -12.28 2.38 3.79
N SER A 76 -11.90 3.03 4.89
CA SER A 76 -12.56 4.25 5.40
C SER A 76 -12.51 5.43 4.44
N VAL A 77 -11.54 5.48 3.52
CA VAL A 77 -11.45 6.51 2.48
C VAL A 77 -11.97 6.03 1.12
N GLY A 78 -12.66 4.90 1.07
CA GLY A 78 -13.16 4.31 -0.17
C GLY A 78 -12.10 3.58 -0.99
N GLY A 79 -10.94 3.29 -0.40
CA GLY A 79 -9.90 2.47 -1.00
C GLY A 79 -10.21 0.97 -0.95
N LYS A 80 -9.44 0.18 -1.70
CA LYS A 80 -9.58 -1.29 -1.75
C LYS A 80 -8.25 -1.95 -1.36
N VAL A 81 -8.34 -3.02 -0.57
CA VAL A 81 -7.17 -3.83 -0.17
C VAL A 81 -7.16 -5.10 -0.99
N VAL A 82 -6.02 -5.41 -1.62
CA VAL A 82 -5.84 -6.63 -2.41
C VAL A 82 -4.65 -7.41 -1.87
N GLU A 83 -4.92 -8.56 -1.26
CA GLU A 83 -3.88 -9.47 -0.82
C GLU A 83 -3.39 -10.31 -2.00
N VAL A 84 -2.17 -10.06 -2.46
CA VAL A 84 -1.50 -10.90 -3.48
C VAL A 84 -0.70 -11.97 -2.77
N ARG A 85 -0.94 -13.23 -3.11
CA ARG A 85 -0.33 -14.41 -2.49
C ARG A 85 0.65 -15.06 -3.44
#